data_AF-A0A8F9WEM1-F1
#
_entry.id   AF-A0A8F9WEM1-F1
#
_cell.length_a   1.000
_cell.length_b   1.000
_cell.length_c   1.000
_cell.angle_alpha   90.00
_cell.angle_beta   90.00
_cell.angle_gamma   90.00
#
_symmetry.space_group_name_H-M   'P 1'
#
loop_
_entity.id
_entity.type
_entity.pdbx_description
1 polymer ?
#
loop_
_entity_poly.entity_id
_entity_poly.type
_entity_poly.pdbx_seq_one_letter_code
_entity_poly.pdbx_strand_id
1 'polypeptide(L)'
;MKKLTLIMLFSAFSFISNLYAQTNSLAKTTWKVETVRKDGSAVFSKMKTIKFPSEEPQFHYLQFDGDKEYHTGNACFGMLGTYSIQENNQIEISEGAADMSSDCKEPETFIGTYYYKIDKDRLELIPVKN
;
A
#
# COMPACT_ATOMS: atom_id res chain seq x y z
N MET A 1 43.25 41.52 38.85
CA MET A 1 42.57 41.20 37.58
C MET A 1 42.89 39.76 37.18
N LYS A 2 41.87 38.89 37.14
CA LYS A 2 41.68 37.79 36.18
C LYS A 2 40.51 36.95 36.69
N LYS A 3 39.37 37.12 36.03
CA LYS A 3 38.09 36.49 36.37
C LYS A 3 38.16 35.01 36.01
N LEU A 4 37.73 34.16 36.94
CA LEU A 4 37.62 32.72 36.78
C LEU A 4 36.52 32.37 35.77
N THR A 5 36.92 31.44 34.91
CA THR A 5 36.24 30.65 33.90
C THR A 5 34.72 30.49 34.08
N LEU A 6 33.99 30.96 33.06
CA LEU A 6 32.55 30.72 32.89
C LEU A 6 32.34 29.25 32.48
N ILE A 7 31.52 28.56 33.28
CA ILE A 7 31.13 27.16 33.15
C ILE A 7 30.31 26.96 31.86
N MET A 8 30.70 25.97 31.04
CA MET A 8 29.93 25.50 29.88
C MET A 8 28.58 24.93 30.34
N LEU A 9 27.49 25.55 29.90
CA LEU A 9 26.14 24.99 29.98
C LEU A 9 25.95 24.00 28.82
N PHE A 10 26.10 22.71 29.12
CA PHE A 10 25.54 21.62 28.34
C PHE A 10 24.04 21.52 28.63
N SER A 11 23.21 21.97 27.70
CA SER A 11 21.75 21.75 27.67
C SER A 11 21.27 22.14 26.28
N ALA A 12 20.55 21.34 25.50
CA ALA A 12 19.77 20.16 25.81
C ALA A 12 19.72 19.28 24.55
N PHE A 13 19.55 17.98 24.77
CA PHE A 13 19.00 17.02 23.83
C PHE A 13 17.76 17.64 23.17
N SER A 14 17.93 18.23 21.98
CA SER A 14 16.82 18.63 21.15
C SER A 14 16.34 17.36 20.50
N PHE A 15 15.32 16.78 21.15
CA PHE A 15 14.33 15.88 20.59
C PHE A 15 14.60 15.59 19.11
N ILE A 16 15.14 14.40 18.84
CA ILE A 16 14.79 13.69 17.62
C ILE A 16 13.29 13.47 17.76
N SER A 17 12.49 14.46 17.33
CA SER A 17 11.11 14.25 16.99
C SER A 17 11.16 13.20 15.90
N ASN A 18 11.08 11.93 16.29
CA ASN A 18 10.69 10.85 15.42
C ASN A 18 9.25 11.18 15.02
N LEU A 19 9.10 12.13 14.09
CA LEU A 19 8.01 12.13 13.14
C LEU A 19 8.17 10.83 12.36
N TYR A 20 7.73 9.73 12.95
CA TYR A 20 7.16 8.63 12.20
C TYR A 20 5.91 9.20 11.54
N ALA A 21 6.09 10.04 10.52
CA ALA A 21 5.17 9.98 9.40
C ALA A 21 5.25 8.50 9.01
N GLN A 22 4.19 7.74 9.27
CA GLN A 22 4.10 6.36 8.80
C GLN A 22 4.32 6.46 7.30
N THR A 23 5.53 6.09 6.86
CA THR A 23 5.84 6.06 5.45
C THR A 23 4.93 4.98 4.87
N ASN A 24 3.96 5.41 4.05
CA ASN A 24 3.04 4.53 3.36
C ASN A 24 3.87 3.61 2.46
N SER A 25 4.20 2.42 2.95
CA SER A 25 5.10 1.49 2.28
C SER A 25 4.47 0.84 1.05
N LEU A 26 3.17 1.05 0.84
CA LEU A 26 2.44 0.66 -0.35
C LEU A 26 2.38 1.78 -1.40
N ALA A 27 2.62 3.04 -1.04
CA ALA A 27 2.59 4.15 -2.01
C ALA A 27 3.54 3.90 -3.18
N LYS A 28 3.03 4.08 -4.41
CA LYS A 28 3.76 3.90 -5.67
C LYS A 28 4.33 2.49 -5.85
N THR A 29 3.57 1.47 -5.47
CA THR A 29 3.96 0.07 -5.64
C THR A 29 2.95 -0.69 -6.49
N THR A 30 3.45 -1.69 -7.21
CA THR A 30 2.62 -2.54 -8.06
C THR A 30 2.88 -3.99 -7.72
N TRP A 31 1.80 -4.76 -7.66
CA TRP A 31 1.77 -6.13 -7.17
C TRP A 31 0.92 -6.98 -8.10
N LYS A 32 1.45 -8.14 -8.51
CA LYS A 32 0.70 -9.16 -9.25
C LYS A 32 0.14 -10.17 -8.26
N VAL A 33 -1.13 -10.52 -8.41
CA VAL A 33 -1.80 -11.54 -7.59
C VAL A 33 -1.23 -12.91 -7.95
N GLU A 34 -0.69 -13.61 -6.94
CA GLU A 34 -0.18 -14.98 -7.10
C GLU A 34 -1.18 -16.01 -6.58
N THR A 35 -1.83 -15.72 -5.46
CA THR A 35 -2.80 -16.63 -4.86
C THR A 35 -3.80 -15.87 -4.01
N VAL A 36 -5.07 -16.24 -4.12
CA VAL A 36 -6.11 -15.89 -3.15
C VAL A 36 -6.56 -17.16 -2.45
N ARG A 37 -6.52 -17.15 -1.12
CA ARG A 37 -6.89 -18.28 -0.28
C ARG A 37 -8.36 -18.18 0.09
N LYS A 38 -8.95 -19.33 0.46
CA LYS A 38 -10.37 -19.43 0.85
C LYS A 38 -10.77 -18.55 2.05
N ASP A 39 -9.80 -18.13 2.85
CA ASP A 39 -10.02 -17.25 4.00
C ASP A 39 -9.96 -15.76 3.63
N GLY A 40 -9.85 -15.42 2.34
CA GLY A 40 -9.71 -14.06 1.83
C GLY A 40 -8.28 -13.51 1.91
N SER A 41 -7.31 -14.28 2.44
CA SER A 41 -5.91 -13.85 2.41
C SER A 41 -5.33 -13.97 1.01
N ALA A 42 -4.48 -13.04 0.64
CA ALA A 42 -3.90 -12.97 -0.69
C ALA A 42 -2.39 -12.74 -0.64
N VAL A 43 -1.68 -13.35 -1.59
CA VAL A 43 -0.23 -13.22 -1.76
C VAL A 43 0.06 -12.65 -3.12
N PHE A 44 1.00 -11.72 -3.16
CA PHE A 44 1.35 -10.97 -4.36
C PHE A 44 2.86 -10.93 -4.55
N SER A 45 3.29 -10.85 -5.81
CA SER A 45 4.67 -10.62 -6.22
C SER A 45 4.85 -9.19 -6.71
N LYS A 46 6.00 -8.57 -6.40
CA LYS A 46 6.28 -7.19 -6.79
C LYS A 46 6.49 -7.08 -8.31
N MET A 47 5.93 -6.03 -8.89
CA MET A 47 6.00 -5.73 -10.31
C MET A 47 6.50 -4.30 -10.55
N LYS A 48 6.88 -4.03 -11.80
CA LYS A 48 7.07 -2.65 -12.27
C LYS A 48 5.72 -1.95 -12.36
N THR A 49 5.73 -0.63 -12.18
CA THR A 49 4.55 0.22 -12.40
C THR A 49 3.98 0.02 -13.79
N ILE A 50 2.66 -0.21 -13.84
CA ILE A 50 1.88 -0.30 -15.07
C ILE A 50 1.56 1.12 -15.53
N LYS A 51 1.82 1.40 -16.81
CA LYS A 51 1.58 2.71 -17.41
C LYS A 51 0.26 2.75 -18.17
N PHE A 52 -0.80 3.26 -17.55
CA PHE A 52 -2.08 3.46 -18.23
C PHE A 52 -2.10 4.75 -19.08
N PRO A 53 -2.79 4.77 -20.25
CA PRO A 53 -3.46 3.65 -20.92
C PRO A 53 -2.52 2.86 -21.87
N SER A 54 -1.22 3.13 -21.86
CA SER A 54 -0.27 2.52 -22.81
C SER A 54 0.01 1.03 -22.60
N GLU A 55 -0.28 0.51 -21.42
CA GLU A 55 -0.07 -0.89 -21.03
C GLU A 55 -1.40 -1.50 -20.59
N GLU A 56 -1.67 -2.71 -21.10
CA GLU A 56 -2.84 -3.51 -20.74
C GLU A 56 -2.37 -4.80 -20.03
N PRO A 57 -2.42 -4.85 -18.69
CA PRO A 57 -1.89 -5.98 -17.93
C PRO A 57 -2.74 -7.24 -18.14
N GLN A 58 -2.11 -8.30 -18.64
CA GLN A 58 -2.73 -9.61 -18.89
C GLN A 58 -2.80 -10.51 -17.64
N PHE A 59 -2.65 -9.93 -16.46
CA PHE A 59 -2.64 -10.60 -15.16
C PHE A 59 -3.41 -9.78 -14.14
N HIS A 60 -3.89 -10.43 -13.07
CA HIS A 60 -4.57 -9.73 -11.99
C HIS A 60 -3.56 -8.96 -11.14
N TYR A 61 -3.82 -7.67 -10.88
CA TYR A 61 -2.89 -6.78 -10.21
C TYR A 61 -3.54 -5.88 -9.15
N LEU A 62 -2.70 -5.35 -8.25
CA LEU A 62 -2.95 -4.19 -7.38
C LEU A 62 -1.81 -3.19 -7.60
N GLN A 63 -2.13 -1.99 -8.06
CA GLN A 63 -1.20 -0.87 -8.16
C GLN A 63 -1.68 0.25 -7.24
N PHE A 64 -0.92 0.52 -6.20
CA PHE A 64 -1.15 1.67 -5.33
C PHE A 64 -0.46 2.88 -5.95
N ASP A 65 -1.22 3.93 -6.19
CA ASP A 65 -0.68 5.22 -6.60
C ASP A 65 -0.11 5.93 -5.37
N GLY A 66 -0.17 7.26 -5.31
CA GLY A 66 0.39 8.05 -4.21
C GLY A 66 -0.17 7.66 -2.83
N ASP A 67 -1.08 8.46 -2.28
CA ASP A 67 -1.50 8.27 -0.87
C ASP A 67 -2.95 7.81 -0.71
N LYS A 68 -3.73 7.70 -1.79
CA LYS A 68 -5.19 7.48 -1.68
C LYS A 68 -5.81 6.61 -2.75
N GLU A 69 -5.18 6.48 -3.91
CA GLU A 69 -5.79 5.82 -5.08
C GLU A 69 -5.06 4.52 -5.38
N TYR A 70 -5.81 3.55 -5.91
CA TYR A 70 -5.23 2.34 -6.43
C TYR A 70 -5.98 1.87 -7.67
N HIS A 71 -5.24 1.24 -8.57
CA HIS A 71 -5.78 0.49 -9.68
C HIS A 71 -5.77 -1.01 -9.38
N THR A 72 -6.81 -1.71 -9.79
CA THR A 72 -6.82 -3.18 -9.82
C THR A 72 -7.56 -3.68 -11.04
N GLY A 73 -7.25 -4.89 -11.45
CA GLY A 73 -8.00 -5.59 -12.47
C GLY A 73 -7.15 -6.54 -13.27
N ASN A 74 -7.58 -6.85 -14.48
CA ASN A 74 -6.93 -7.75 -15.42
C ASN A 74 -7.16 -7.25 -16.87
N ALA A 75 -6.99 -8.09 -17.88
CA ALA A 75 -7.16 -7.70 -19.28
C ALA A 75 -8.57 -7.22 -19.66
N CYS A 76 -9.61 -7.61 -18.92
CA CYS A 76 -11.00 -7.34 -19.29
C CYS A 76 -11.80 -6.55 -18.25
N PHE A 77 -11.20 -6.29 -17.08
CA PHE A 77 -11.79 -5.55 -15.96
C PHE A 77 -10.76 -4.58 -15.41
N GLY A 78 -11.18 -3.35 -15.11
CA GLY A 78 -10.37 -2.36 -14.42
C GLY A 78 -11.20 -1.61 -13.39
N MET A 79 -10.60 -1.34 -12.23
CA MET A 79 -11.19 -0.51 -11.18
C MET A 79 -10.16 0.49 -10.67
N LEU A 80 -10.60 1.73 -10.50
CA LEU A 80 -9.91 2.79 -9.76
C LEU A 80 -10.65 2.99 -8.43
N GLY A 81 -10.05 2.51 -7.35
CA GLY A 81 -10.58 2.61 -5.99
C GLY A 81 -9.73 3.52 -5.10
N THR A 82 -10.07 3.54 -3.81
CA THR A 82 -9.29 4.27 -2.80
C THR A 82 -8.77 3.38 -1.69
N TYR A 83 -7.65 3.75 -1.08
CA TYR A 83 -7.12 3.06 0.08
C TYR A 83 -6.67 4.02 1.18
N SER A 84 -6.63 3.54 2.41
CA SER A 84 -6.04 4.24 3.55
C SER A 84 -5.16 3.31 4.38
N ILE A 85 -3.99 3.80 4.78
CA ILE A 85 -3.14 3.11 5.75
C ILE A 85 -3.62 3.49 7.14
N GLN A 86 -3.98 2.47 7.91
CA GLN A 86 -4.43 2.56 9.27
C GLN A 86 -3.30 2.15 10.23
N GLU A 87 -3.46 2.43 11.53
CA GLU A 87 -2.51 1.99 12.54
C GLU A 87 -2.30 0.46 12.54
N ASN A 88 -1.13 0.01 13.01
CA ASN A 88 -0.78 -1.41 13.13
C ASN A 88 -0.67 -2.17 11.79
N ASN A 89 -0.17 -1.51 10.74
CA ASN A 89 0.00 -2.08 9.39
C ASN A 89 -1.31 -2.65 8.83
N GLN A 90 -2.40 -1.90 9.04
CA GLN A 90 -3.68 -2.21 8.41
C GLN A 90 -3.85 -1.33 7.18
N ILE A 91 -4.49 -1.88 6.16
CA ILE A 91 -4.94 -1.17 4.98
C ILE A 91 -6.43 -1.37 4.84
N GLU A 92 -7.15 -0.27 4.67
CA GLU A 92 -8.56 -0.28 4.27
C GLU A 92 -8.62 0.02 2.77
N ILE A 93 -9.22 -0.89 2.00
CA ILE A 93 -9.37 -0.80 0.55
C ILE A 93 -10.86 -0.65 0.27
N SER A 94 -11.22 0.42 -0.44
CA SER A 94 -12.59 0.76 -0.80
C SER A 94 -12.79 0.72 -2.30
N GLU A 95 -13.96 0.24 -2.69
CA GLU A 95 -14.41 0.20 -4.08
C GLU A 95 -14.46 1.60 -4.70
N GLY A 96 -14.33 1.68 -6.02
CA GLY A 96 -14.49 2.92 -6.76
C GLY A 96 -15.06 2.69 -8.16
N ALA A 97 -14.63 3.49 -9.13
CA ALA A 97 -15.14 3.39 -10.49
C ALA A 97 -14.56 2.14 -11.18
N ALA A 98 -15.44 1.27 -11.69
CA ALA A 98 -15.05 0.07 -12.41
C ALA A 98 -15.63 0.05 -13.84
N ASP A 99 -14.91 -0.57 -14.76
CA ASP A 99 -15.33 -0.84 -16.13
C ASP A 99 -14.94 -2.27 -16.50
N MET A 100 -15.77 -2.92 -17.33
CA MET A 100 -15.56 -4.30 -17.75
C MET A 100 -16.15 -4.59 -19.13
N SER A 101 -15.50 -5.48 -19.88
CA SER A 101 -16.08 -6.00 -21.10
C SER A 101 -17.24 -6.97 -20.81
N SER A 102 -18.19 -7.09 -21.75
CA SER A 102 -19.44 -7.85 -21.56
C SER A 102 -19.25 -9.32 -21.16
N ASP A 103 -18.17 -9.93 -21.65
CA ASP A 103 -17.89 -11.35 -21.46
C ASP A 103 -16.84 -11.58 -20.36
N CYS A 104 -16.44 -10.52 -19.65
CA CYS A 104 -15.45 -10.59 -18.59
C CYS A 104 -16.05 -11.24 -17.34
N LYS A 105 -15.31 -12.19 -16.77
CA LYS A 105 -15.56 -12.62 -15.40
C LYS A 105 -14.82 -11.67 -14.47
N GLU A 106 -15.57 -10.96 -13.64
CA GLU A 106 -15.00 -10.07 -12.63
C GLU A 106 -13.99 -10.83 -11.74
N PRO A 107 -12.74 -10.34 -11.61
CA PRO A 107 -11.77 -10.94 -10.71
C PRO A 107 -12.16 -10.67 -9.25
N GLU A 108 -11.61 -11.45 -8.33
CA GLU A 108 -11.83 -11.20 -6.90
C GLU A 108 -11.27 -9.82 -6.52
N THR A 109 -12.10 -8.97 -5.91
CA THR A 109 -11.69 -7.65 -5.46
C THR A 109 -11.23 -7.70 -4.01
N PHE A 110 -10.24 -6.89 -3.66
CA PHE A 110 -9.63 -6.87 -2.32
C PHE A 110 -10.28 -5.80 -1.43
N ILE A 111 -11.62 -5.69 -1.46
CA ILE A 111 -12.35 -4.66 -0.72
C ILE A 111 -12.47 -5.07 0.75
N GLY A 112 -12.16 -4.13 1.65
CA GLY A 112 -12.23 -4.31 3.10
C GLY A 112 -10.93 -3.96 3.82
N THR A 113 -10.85 -4.37 5.09
CA THR A 113 -9.70 -4.10 5.95
C THR A 113 -8.80 -5.32 6.08
N TYR A 114 -7.51 -5.12 5.86
CA TYR A 114 -6.51 -6.18 5.89
C TYR A 114 -5.31 -5.76 6.74
N TYR A 115 -4.73 -6.70 7.49
CA TYR A 115 -3.32 -6.58 7.85
C TYR A 115 -2.47 -6.80 6.60
N TYR A 116 -1.49 -5.93 6.37
CA TYR A 116 -0.54 -6.10 5.28
C TYR A 116 0.88 -6.37 5.79
N LYS A 117 1.60 -7.22 5.06
CA LYS A 117 3.01 -7.52 5.31
C LYS A 117 3.78 -7.44 4.01
N ILE A 118 4.87 -6.67 4.01
CA ILE A 118 5.82 -6.60 2.91
C ILE A 118 7.12 -7.25 3.36
N ASP A 119 7.54 -8.29 2.65
CA ASP A 119 8.86 -8.90 2.77
C ASP A 119 9.52 -8.96 1.40
N LYS A 120 10.51 -8.07 1.19
CA LYS A 120 11.20 -7.86 -0.10
C LYS A 120 10.21 -7.61 -1.24
N ASP A 121 10.04 -8.61 -2.10
CA ASP A 121 9.21 -8.58 -3.31
C ASP A 121 7.90 -9.35 -3.13
N ARG A 122 7.50 -9.61 -1.88
CA ARG A 122 6.24 -10.27 -1.54
C ARG A 122 5.37 -9.36 -0.68
N LEU A 123 4.13 -9.16 -1.12
CA LEU A 123 3.06 -8.59 -0.30
C LEU A 123 2.11 -9.71 0.12
N GLU A 124 1.64 -9.65 1.36
CA GLU A 124 0.56 -10.50 1.85
C GLU A 124 -0.51 -9.63 2.51
N LEU A 125 -1.76 -9.85 2.11
CA LEU A 125 -2.95 -9.27 2.73
C LEU A 125 -3.67 -10.36 3.52
N ILE A 126 -4.01 -10.05 4.77
CA ILE A 126 -4.71 -10.97 5.69
C ILE A 126 -5.95 -10.23 6.20
N PRO A 127 -7.17 -10.71 5.89
CA PRO A 127 -8.39 -10.05 6.33
C PRO A 127 -8.41 -9.84 7.85
N VAL A 128 -8.80 -8.64 8.27
CA VAL A 128 -9.17 -8.40 9.67
C VAL A 128 -10.54 -9.06 9.86
N LYS A 129 -10.58 -10.17 10.60
CA LYS A 129 -11.85 -10.82 10.94
C LYS A 129 -12.56 -9.94 11.96
N ASN A 130 -13.73 -9.46 11.60
CA ASN A 130 -14.70 -8.91 12.55
C ASN A 130 -15.42 -10.02 13.30
#